data_AF-A0AAW0MY66-F1
#
_entry.id   AF-A0AAW0MY66-F1
#
_cell.length_a   1.000
_cell.length_b   1.000
_cell.length_c   1.000
_cell.angle_alpha   90.00
_cell.angle_beta   90.00
_cell.angle_gamma   90.00
#
_symmetry.space_group_name_H-M   'P 1'
#
loop_
_entity.id
_entity.type
_entity.pdbx_description
1 polymer ?
#
loop_
_entity_poly.entity_id
_entity_poly.type
_entity_poly.pdbx_seq_one_letter_code
_entity_poly.pdbx_strand_id
1 'polypeptide(L)'
;MQLQLISFVLIILYCMDYTGGQHSRHRHHKQISSGALGCQQGGCLTCSDYNGCLSCKPRFFMHLERIGMKQIGVCMTSCPPGFYDIRSPERNTCTKCRSECDSCFNKNFCTRCRPGFYLHLGKCLESCPDGLMRSDIQRECVHRCPAECEACLNSELCTRCRPGLYQLQGRCYHVCPEDYEPNDKLMECSPQVHCEVGEWSEWSPCSRSGRTCGFRRVRRHAPG
;
A
#
# COMPACT_ATOMS: atom_id res chain seq x y z
N MET A 1 52.23 -9.78 -7.61
CA MET A 1 52.06 -9.69 -6.14
C MET A 1 52.28 -8.25 -5.66
N GLN A 2 51.49 -7.27 -6.11
CA GLN A 2 51.64 -5.86 -5.66
C GLN A 2 50.33 -5.06 -5.56
N LEU A 3 49.16 -5.60 -5.97
CA LEU A 3 47.89 -4.88 -5.86
C LEU A 3 47.10 -5.12 -4.55
N GLN A 4 47.45 -6.14 -3.75
CA GLN A 4 46.74 -6.41 -2.49
C GLN A 4 47.20 -5.54 -1.30
N LEU A 5 48.39 -4.92 -1.39
CA LEU A 5 48.92 -4.05 -0.34
C LEU A 5 48.26 -2.67 -0.30
N ILE A 6 47.76 -2.17 -1.43
CA ILE A 6 47.17 -0.81 -1.53
C ILE A 6 45.79 -0.76 -0.86
N SER A 7 45.04 -1.87 -0.87
CA SER A 7 43.71 -1.97 -0.23
C SER A 7 43.80 -1.91 1.31
N PHE A 8 44.83 -2.52 1.90
CA PHE A 8 45.01 -2.52 3.36
C PHE A 8 45.49 -1.18 3.91
N VAL A 9 46.27 -0.40 3.14
CA VAL A 9 46.74 0.93 3.57
C VAL A 9 45.58 1.95 3.62
N LEU A 10 44.64 1.87 2.68
CA LEU A 10 43.46 2.76 2.67
C LEU A 10 42.50 2.47 3.83
N ILE A 11 42.37 1.21 4.25
CA ILE A 11 41.52 0.83 5.39
C ILE A 11 42.13 1.31 6.71
N ILE A 12 43.47 1.26 6.87
CA ILE A 12 44.14 1.76 8.07
C ILE A 12 44.07 3.29 8.17
N LEU A 13 44.16 4.01 7.05
CA LEU A 13 43.99 5.47 7.04
C LEU A 13 42.55 5.88 7.39
N TYR A 14 41.54 5.13 6.94
CA TYR A 14 40.14 5.38 7.30
C TYR A 14 39.81 5.05 8.78
N CYS A 15 40.58 4.16 9.41
CA CYS A 15 40.38 3.78 10.81
C CYS A 15 41.15 4.65 11.83
N MET A 16 42.08 5.49 11.38
CA MET A 16 42.84 6.41 12.25
C MET A 16 42.16 7.78 12.42
N ASP A 17 41.14 8.12 11.62
CA ASP A 17 40.32 9.33 11.81
C ASP A 17 39.23 9.18 12.89
N TYR A 18 39.11 8.01 13.53
CA TYR A 18 38.05 7.73 14.51
C TYR A 18 38.49 7.74 15.99
N THR A 19 39.72 8.17 16.29
CA THR A 19 40.20 8.29 17.67
C THR A 19 41.08 9.51 17.89
N GLY A 20 40.47 10.61 18.36
CA GLY A 20 41.20 11.69 19.02
C GLY A 20 40.54 13.06 18.95
N GLY A 21 39.92 13.52 20.06
CA GLY A 21 39.59 14.94 20.22
C GLY A 21 38.48 15.26 21.22
N GLN A 22 38.77 15.13 22.51
CA GLN A 22 37.93 15.68 23.59
C GLN A 22 38.08 17.21 23.72
N HIS A 23 37.02 17.81 24.27
CA HIS A 23 36.95 19.06 25.07
C HIS A 23 36.95 20.42 24.36
N SER A 24 35.77 21.06 24.34
CA SER A 24 35.59 22.30 25.12
C SER A 24 34.13 22.51 25.54
N ARG A 25 33.97 23.06 26.74
CA ARG A 25 32.77 23.10 27.58
C ARG A 25 31.84 24.24 27.16
N HIS A 26 30.57 23.94 26.90
CA HIS A 26 29.47 24.82 27.32
C HIS A 26 28.49 24.06 28.18
N ARG A 27 28.61 24.35 29.47
CA ARG A 27 27.87 23.77 30.59
C ARG A 27 26.49 24.41 30.65
N HIS A 28 25.51 23.84 29.95
CA HIS A 28 24.12 23.97 30.38
C HIS A 28 23.79 22.78 31.28
N HIS A 29 23.99 22.97 32.59
CA HIS A 29 23.35 22.15 33.61
C HIS A 29 21.83 22.27 33.41
N LYS A 30 21.23 21.34 32.67
CA LYS A 30 19.82 21.00 32.89
C LYS A 30 19.82 19.66 33.57
N GLN A 31 19.56 19.72 34.88
CA GLN A 31 19.60 18.61 35.81
C GLN A 31 18.90 17.39 35.22
N ILE A 32 19.59 16.25 35.29
CA ILE A 32 18.98 14.93 35.21
C ILE A 32 18.11 14.82 36.47
N SER A 33 16.87 15.23 36.33
CA SER A 33 15.82 14.86 37.27
C SER A 33 15.19 13.61 36.70
N SER A 34 15.30 12.51 37.44
CA SER A 34 14.56 11.28 37.26
C SER A 34 13.06 11.54 37.52
N GLY A 35 12.46 12.39 36.70
CA GLY A 35 11.04 12.73 36.68
C GLY A 35 10.33 11.90 35.62
N ALA A 36 9.16 11.36 35.97
CA ALA A 36 8.42 10.39 35.18
C ALA A 36 8.26 10.82 33.71
N LEU A 37 8.77 9.97 32.80
CA LEU A 37 8.72 10.16 31.36
C LEU A 37 7.28 10.47 30.88
N GLY A 38 6.24 9.95 31.54
CA GLY A 38 4.83 10.14 31.18
C GLY A 38 4.19 11.51 31.48
N CYS A 39 4.81 12.35 32.33
CA CYS A 39 4.27 13.69 32.66
C CYS A 39 4.83 14.81 31.75
N GLN A 40 5.91 14.53 31.02
CA GLN A 40 6.58 15.52 30.15
C GLN A 40 6.02 15.54 28.72
N GLN A 41 5.17 14.59 28.32
CA GLN A 41 4.50 14.63 27.01
C GLN A 41 3.31 15.60 27.01
N GLY A 42 3.29 16.49 26.02
CA GLY A 42 2.16 17.39 25.77
C GLY A 42 0.87 16.61 25.52
N GLY A 43 -0.20 16.98 26.21
CA GLY A 43 -1.51 16.32 26.08
C GLY A 43 -2.05 15.73 27.37
N CYS A 44 -1.26 15.63 28.44
CA CYS A 44 -1.72 15.22 29.76
C CYS A 44 -2.37 16.38 30.55
N LEU A 45 -3.45 16.10 31.28
CA LEU A 45 -4.11 17.04 32.22
C LEU A 45 -3.66 16.81 33.66
N THR A 46 -3.72 15.56 34.12
CA THR A 46 -3.33 15.16 35.48
C THR A 46 -2.37 13.98 35.39
N CYS A 47 -1.33 13.95 36.21
CA CYS A 47 -0.31 12.92 36.15
C CYS A 47 0.21 12.54 37.54
N SER A 48 0.90 11.40 37.61
CA SER A 48 1.57 10.90 38.82
C SER A 48 2.90 10.25 38.45
N ASP A 49 3.85 10.25 39.38
CA ASP A 49 5.19 9.70 39.12
C ASP A 49 5.17 8.18 38.84
N TYR A 50 4.21 7.47 39.44
CA TYR A 50 4.07 6.04 39.30
C TYR A 50 3.24 5.65 38.07
N ASN A 51 2.06 6.24 37.86
CA ASN A 51 1.18 5.78 36.78
C ASN A 51 1.36 6.57 35.48
N GLY A 52 2.23 7.59 35.45
CA GLY A 52 2.32 8.50 34.32
C GLY A 52 1.09 9.38 34.23
N CYS A 53 0.60 9.63 33.02
CA CYS A 53 -0.62 10.41 32.81
C CYS A 53 -1.85 9.66 33.32
N LEU A 54 -2.75 10.37 34.01
CA LEU A 54 -4.01 9.86 34.54
C LEU A 54 -5.21 10.31 33.70
N SER A 55 -5.14 11.48 33.07
CA SER A 55 -6.19 12.02 32.20
C SER A 55 -5.62 12.84 31.06
N CYS A 56 -6.18 12.69 29.86
CA CYS A 56 -5.73 13.39 28.66
C CYS A 56 -6.59 14.62 28.35
N LYS A 57 -5.97 15.62 27.71
CA LYS A 57 -6.67 16.76 27.10
C LYS A 57 -7.67 16.25 26.05
N PRO A 58 -8.75 17.01 25.78
CA PRO A 58 -9.64 16.70 24.67
C PRO A 58 -8.86 16.50 23.36
N ARG A 59 -9.27 15.53 22.54
CA ARG A 59 -8.65 15.07 21.27
C ARG A 59 -7.43 14.13 21.40
N PHE A 60 -6.84 13.97 22.57
CA PHE A 60 -5.77 12.98 22.78
C PHE A 60 -6.35 11.64 23.22
N PHE A 61 -5.68 10.56 22.84
CA PHE A 61 -6.01 9.18 23.20
C PHE A 61 -5.09 8.69 24.31
N MET A 62 -5.69 8.15 25.36
CA MET A 62 -4.95 7.47 26.42
C MET A 62 -4.45 6.11 25.91
N HIS A 63 -3.13 5.92 25.97
CA HIS A 63 -2.47 4.65 25.71
C HIS A 63 -1.71 4.21 26.96
N LEU A 64 -1.68 2.90 27.20
CA LEU A 64 -0.96 2.32 28.32
C LEU A 64 0.33 1.66 27.81
N GLU A 65 1.44 2.34 28.01
CA GLU A 65 2.76 1.90 27.57
C GLU A 65 3.42 0.99 28.61
N ARG A 66 4.02 -0.11 28.16
CA ARG A 66 4.68 -1.09 29.04
C ARG A 66 6.18 -0.85 29.06
N ILE A 67 6.74 -0.56 30.24
CA ILE A 67 8.17 -0.37 30.47
C ILE A 67 8.63 -1.43 31.47
N GLY A 68 9.22 -2.52 30.98
CA GLY A 68 9.54 -3.68 31.80
C GLY A 68 8.28 -4.33 32.38
N MET A 69 8.16 -4.31 33.71
CA MET A 69 6.97 -4.80 34.44
C MET A 69 5.96 -3.70 34.75
N LYS A 70 6.31 -2.43 34.50
CA LYS A 70 5.48 -1.27 34.80
C LYS A 70 4.60 -0.92 33.60
N GLN A 71 3.39 -0.44 33.86
CA GLN A 71 2.50 0.12 32.85
C GLN A 71 2.21 1.58 33.21
N ILE A 72 2.43 2.49 32.26
CA ILE A 72 2.21 3.93 32.46
C ILE A 72 1.23 4.47 31.43
N GLY A 73 0.40 5.43 31.84
CA GLY A 73 -0.47 6.18 30.94
C GLY A 73 0.30 7.25 30.19
N VAL A 74 0.06 7.34 28.88
CA VAL A 74 0.58 8.37 27.99
C VAL A 74 -0.54 8.85 27.07
N CYS A 75 -0.51 10.12 26.69
CA CYS A 75 -1.51 10.72 25.81
C CYS A 75 -0.92 10.91 24.42
N MET A 76 -1.60 10.40 23.40
CA MET A 76 -1.15 10.47 22.00
C MET A 76 -2.20 11.13 21.10
N THR A 77 -1.77 11.75 20.01
CA THR A 77 -2.70 12.32 18.99
C THR A 77 -3.35 11.26 18.12
N SER A 78 -2.71 10.09 18.02
CA SER A 78 -3.15 8.92 17.27
C SER A 78 -2.63 7.66 17.95
N CYS A 79 -3.36 6.55 17.83
CA CYS A 79 -2.96 5.30 18.46
C CYS A 79 -1.77 4.65 17.73
N PRO A 80 -0.86 3.98 18.47
CA PRO A 80 0.29 3.32 17.88
C PRO A 80 -0.12 2.08 17.05
N PRO A 81 0.77 1.54 16.20
CA PRO A 81 0.52 0.31 15.45
C PRO A 81 0.04 -0.83 16.35
N GLY A 82 -0.93 -1.61 15.88
CA GLY A 82 -1.59 -2.66 16.66
C GLY A 82 -2.67 -2.19 17.64
N PHE A 83 -3.01 -0.89 17.63
CA PHE A 83 -4.12 -0.32 18.39
C PHE A 83 -5.02 0.52 17.48
N TYR A 84 -6.31 0.60 17.82
CA TYR A 84 -7.28 1.46 17.14
C TYR A 84 -7.88 2.48 18.11
N ASP A 85 -8.40 3.56 17.56
CA ASP A 85 -8.94 4.69 18.32
C ASP A 85 -10.39 4.44 18.76
N ILE A 86 -10.65 4.68 20.05
CA ILE A 86 -12.01 4.74 20.60
C ILE A 86 -12.24 6.14 21.12
N ARG A 87 -13.30 6.80 20.63
CA ARG A 87 -13.80 8.06 21.17
C ARG A 87 -15.05 7.77 22.00
N SER A 88 -15.06 8.23 23.25
CA SER A 88 -16.21 8.11 24.15
C SER A 88 -16.45 9.43 24.89
N PRO A 89 -17.66 9.66 25.42
CA PRO A 89 -17.95 10.86 26.21
C PRO A 89 -17.05 11.02 27.44
N GLU A 90 -16.58 9.90 28.01
CA GLU A 90 -15.74 9.90 29.21
C GLU A 90 -14.27 10.19 28.88
N ARG A 91 -13.71 9.46 27.91
CA ARG A 91 -12.32 9.60 27.47
C ARG A 91 -12.06 8.94 26.12
N ASN A 92 -11.05 9.42 25.41
CA ASN A 92 -10.56 8.75 24.22
C ASN A 92 -9.44 7.78 24.61
N THR A 93 -9.46 6.56 24.06
CA THR A 93 -8.52 5.49 24.44
C THR A 93 -8.01 4.74 23.22
N CYS A 94 -6.77 4.24 23.32
CA CYS A 94 -6.23 3.28 22.37
C CYS A 94 -6.49 1.86 22.83
N THR A 95 -7.19 1.09 22.00
CA THR A 95 -7.53 -0.29 22.29
C THR A 95 -6.78 -1.22 21.36
N LYS A 96 -6.20 -2.29 21.91
CA LYS A 96 -5.42 -3.25 21.15
C LYS A 96 -6.29 -3.97 20.11
N CYS A 97 -5.75 -4.16 18.92
CA CYS A 97 -6.32 -5.03 17.90
C CYS A 97 -6.37 -6.50 18.38
N ARG A 98 -7.15 -7.33 17.69
CA ARG A 98 -7.13 -8.78 17.92
C ARG A 98 -5.75 -9.38 17.60
N SER A 99 -5.46 -10.55 18.16
CA SER A 99 -4.17 -11.23 18.08
C SER A 99 -3.72 -11.54 16.65
N GLU A 100 -4.66 -11.77 15.75
CA GLU A 100 -4.42 -12.16 14.35
C GLU A 100 -4.08 -10.94 13.48
N CYS A 101 -4.31 -9.73 14.00
CA CYS A 101 -4.22 -8.49 13.25
C CYS A 101 -2.96 -7.71 13.63
N ASP A 102 -2.27 -7.24 12.60
CA ASP A 102 -1.12 -6.33 12.71
C ASP A 102 -1.63 -4.88 12.85
N SER A 103 -2.66 -4.53 12.07
CA SER A 103 -3.40 -3.29 12.20
C SER A 103 -4.90 -3.51 12.00
N CYS A 104 -5.72 -2.67 12.64
CA CYS A 104 -7.17 -2.75 12.55
C CYS A 104 -7.81 -1.36 12.57
N PHE A 105 -8.96 -1.25 11.93
CA PHE A 105 -9.82 -0.07 12.00
C PHE A 105 -10.67 -0.07 13.27
N ASN A 106 -11.15 -1.25 13.66
CA ASN A 106 -11.84 -1.47 14.94
C ASN A 106 -11.67 -2.93 15.40
N LYS A 107 -12.30 -3.31 16.51
CA LYS A 107 -12.23 -4.67 17.08
C LYS A 107 -12.61 -5.80 16.10
N ASN A 108 -13.43 -5.51 15.10
CA ASN A 108 -14.00 -6.51 14.18
C ASN A 108 -13.45 -6.39 12.75
N PHE A 109 -12.73 -5.30 12.45
CA PHE A 109 -12.25 -5.02 11.10
C PHE A 109 -10.75 -4.76 11.11
N CYS A 110 -10.01 -5.73 10.60
CA CYS A 110 -8.57 -5.69 10.43
C CYS A 110 -8.21 -5.15 9.05
N THR A 111 -7.15 -4.35 9.01
CA THR A 111 -6.62 -3.75 7.77
C THR A 111 -5.36 -4.45 7.31
N ARG A 112 -4.67 -5.16 8.22
CA ARG A 112 -3.49 -5.95 7.93
C ARG A 112 -3.39 -7.12 8.89
N CYS A 113 -3.07 -8.29 8.36
CA CYS A 113 -2.93 -9.52 9.12
C CYS A 113 -1.48 -9.77 9.53
N ARG A 114 -1.30 -10.44 10.66
CA ARG A 114 0.01 -10.94 11.08
C ARG A 114 0.47 -12.08 10.17
N PRO A 115 1.79 -12.38 10.12
CA PRO A 115 2.29 -13.55 9.41
C PRO A 115 1.56 -14.83 9.84
N GLY A 116 1.23 -15.68 8.86
CA GLY A 116 0.43 -16.89 9.07
C GLY A 116 -1.09 -16.69 8.95
N PHE A 117 -1.57 -15.45 8.87
CA PHE A 117 -2.97 -15.12 8.65
C PHE A 117 -3.16 -14.33 7.34
N TYR A 118 -4.33 -14.52 6.71
CA TYR A 118 -4.68 -13.95 5.43
C TYR A 118 -5.96 -13.13 5.56
N LEU A 119 -5.93 -11.91 5.01
CA LEU A 119 -7.07 -10.99 5.07
C LEU A 119 -8.20 -11.45 4.14
N HIS A 120 -9.41 -11.51 4.70
CA HIS A 120 -10.64 -11.75 3.97
C HIS A 120 -11.80 -10.99 4.61
N LEU A 121 -12.41 -10.06 3.86
CA LEU A 121 -13.56 -9.26 4.31
C LEU A 121 -13.33 -8.58 5.68
N GLY A 122 -12.13 -8.04 5.89
CA GLY A 122 -11.75 -7.37 7.15
C GLY A 122 -11.43 -8.32 8.30
N LYS A 123 -11.33 -9.63 8.08
CA LYS A 123 -10.93 -10.62 9.10
C LYS A 123 -9.64 -11.31 8.67
N CYS A 124 -8.82 -11.68 9.66
CA CYS A 124 -7.60 -12.43 9.44
C CYS A 124 -7.85 -13.91 9.75
N LEU A 125 -7.64 -14.78 8.76
CA LEU A 125 -7.92 -16.21 8.83
C LEU A 125 -6.65 -17.02 8.57
N GLU A 126 -6.48 -18.16 9.25
CA GLU A 126 -5.33 -19.07 8.99
C GLU A 126 -5.48 -19.80 7.65
N SER A 127 -6.73 -20.10 7.26
CA SER A 127 -7.08 -20.75 6.00
C SER A 127 -8.16 -19.96 5.27
N CYS A 128 -8.03 -19.88 3.94
CA CYS A 128 -9.00 -19.19 3.10
C CYS A 128 -10.26 -20.04 2.90
N PRO A 129 -11.44 -19.42 2.78
CA PRO A 129 -12.67 -20.12 2.48
C PRO A 129 -12.66 -20.73 1.08
N ASP A 130 -13.63 -21.61 0.81
CA ASP A 130 -13.73 -22.33 -0.46
C ASP A 130 -13.74 -21.39 -1.68
N GLY A 131 -13.00 -21.78 -2.72
CA GLY A 131 -12.83 -20.99 -3.95
C GLY A 131 -11.77 -19.89 -3.88
N LEU A 132 -11.14 -19.67 -2.72
CA LEU A 132 -10.01 -18.76 -2.55
C LEU A 132 -8.71 -19.52 -2.23
N MET A 133 -7.59 -18.88 -2.51
CA MET A 133 -6.25 -19.33 -2.19
C MET A 133 -5.47 -18.28 -1.40
N ARG A 134 -4.46 -18.76 -0.67
CA ARG A 134 -3.55 -17.91 0.09
C ARG A 134 -2.59 -17.20 -0.85
N SER A 135 -2.48 -15.87 -0.73
CA SER A 135 -1.44 -15.08 -1.37
C SER A 135 -0.46 -14.58 -0.32
N ASP A 136 0.75 -15.13 -0.29
CA ASP A 136 1.78 -14.71 0.68
C ASP A 136 2.32 -13.30 0.38
N ILE A 137 2.30 -12.90 -0.90
CA ILE A 137 2.74 -11.57 -1.34
C ILE A 137 1.79 -10.50 -0.82
N GLN A 138 0.48 -10.71 -0.98
CA GLN A 138 -0.54 -9.74 -0.54
C GLN A 138 -0.91 -9.94 0.94
N ARG A 139 -0.69 -11.13 1.50
CA ARG A 139 -1.23 -11.59 2.80
C ARG A 139 -2.77 -11.52 2.84
N GLU A 140 -3.38 -11.94 1.74
CA GLU A 140 -4.83 -11.92 1.54
C GLU A 140 -5.31 -13.24 0.95
N CYS A 141 -6.60 -13.50 1.12
CA CYS A 141 -7.30 -14.57 0.41
C CYS A 141 -7.74 -14.05 -0.96
N VAL A 142 -7.18 -14.64 -2.02
CA VAL A 142 -7.38 -14.22 -3.40
C VAL A 142 -8.04 -15.31 -4.23
N HIS A 143 -8.66 -14.95 -5.34
CA HIS A 143 -9.20 -15.93 -6.27
C HIS A 143 -8.08 -16.69 -6.98
N ARG A 144 -8.34 -17.97 -7.31
CA ARG A 144 -7.49 -18.70 -8.26
C ARG A 144 -7.72 -18.12 -9.66
N CYS A 145 -6.70 -17.47 -10.20
CA CYS A 145 -6.76 -16.90 -11.54
C CYS A 145 -6.62 -17.97 -12.63
N PRO A 146 -7.15 -17.70 -13.84
CA PRO A 146 -6.88 -18.49 -15.04
C PRO A 146 -5.38 -18.64 -15.34
N ALA A 147 -4.99 -19.67 -16.08
CA ALA A 147 -3.58 -19.99 -16.34
C ALA A 147 -2.82 -18.87 -17.08
N GLU A 148 -3.53 -18.08 -17.88
CA GLU A 148 -3.03 -16.99 -18.71
C GLU A 148 -2.95 -15.65 -17.95
N CYS A 149 -3.46 -15.65 -16.71
CA CYS A 149 -3.68 -14.45 -15.91
C CYS A 149 -2.69 -14.36 -14.75
N GLU A 150 -2.08 -13.19 -14.55
CA GLU A 150 -1.21 -12.91 -13.41
C GLU A 150 -2.01 -12.39 -12.21
N ALA A 151 -2.98 -11.51 -12.45
CA ALA A 151 -3.88 -10.99 -11.42
C ALA A 151 -5.31 -10.91 -11.97
N CYS A 152 -6.28 -11.33 -11.16
CA CYS A 152 -7.68 -11.42 -11.54
C CYS A 152 -8.56 -10.78 -10.48
N LEU A 153 -9.71 -10.27 -10.92
CA LEU A 153 -10.78 -9.81 -10.03
C LEU A 153 -11.53 -11.00 -9.43
N ASN A 154 -11.78 -12.03 -10.25
CA ASN A 154 -12.40 -13.28 -9.87
C ASN A 154 -11.85 -14.42 -10.78
N SER A 155 -12.40 -15.62 -10.69
CA SER A 155 -11.94 -16.78 -11.47
C SER A 155 -12.10 -16.65 -13.00
N GLU A 156 -12.81 -15.62 -13.49
CA GLU A 156 -13.08 -15.42 -14.92
C GLU A 156 -12.48 -14.13 -15.47
N LEU A 157 -12.49 -13.06 -14.67
CA LEU A 157 -12.09 -11.71 -15.06
C LEU A 157 -10.65 -11.44 -14.65
N CYS A 158 -9.76 -11.47 -15.63
CA CYS A 158 -8.38 -11.09 -15.51
C CYS A 158 -8.21 -9.56 -15.55
N THR A 159 -7.46 -9.03 -14.59
CA THR A 159 -7.08 -7.61 -14.55
C THR A 159 -5.68 -7.38 -15.09
N ARG A 160 -4.80 -8.39 -15.06
CA ARG A 160 -3.45 -8.32 -15.61
C ARG A 160 -3.04 -9.67 -16.21
N CYS A 161 -2.80 -9.68 -17.52
CA CYS A 161 -2.33 -10.84 -18.24
C CYS A 161 -0.86 -11.15 -17.92
N ARG A 162 -0.47 -12.42 -18.08
CA ARG A 162 0.94 -12.79 -18.04
C ARG A 162 1.72 -12.12 -19.19
N PRO A 163 3.03 -11.91 -19.05
CA PRO A 163 3.85 -11.29 -20.09
C PRO A 163 3.70 -11.99 -21.45
N GLY A 164 3.56 -11.21 -22.52
CA GLY A 164 3.42 -11.71 -23.90
C GLY A 164 1.99 -12.10 -24.32
N LEU A 165 0.97 -11.81 -23.50
CA LEU A 165 -0.44 -12.00 -23.84
C LEU A 165 -1.17 -10.67 -23.94
N TYR A 166 -2.20 -10.62 -24.78
CA TYR A 166 -3.04 -9.45 -25.03
C TYR A 166 -4.37 -9.56 -24.29
N GLN A 167 -4.73 -8.51 -23.56
CA GLN A 167 -5.99 -8.45 -22.83
C GLN A 167 -7.15 -8.04 -23.75
N LEU A 168 -8.28 -8.74 -23.63
CA LEU A 168 -9.54 -8.37 -24.26
C LEU A 168 -10.71 -8.74 -23.35
N GLN A 169 -11.51 -7.75 -22.95
CA GLN A 169 -12.73 -7.95 -22.13
C GLN A 169 -12.49 -8.79 -20.86
N GLY A 170 -11.35 -8.58 -20.19
CA GLY A 170 -10.99 -9.33 -18.98
C GLY A 170 -10.49 -10.75 -19.22
N ARG A 171 -10.17 -11.13 -20.47
CA ARG A 171 -9.51 -12.39 -20.81
C ARG A 171 -8.16 -12.12 -21.47
N CYS A 172 -7.27 -13.10 -21.42
CA CYS A 172 -5.93 -12.99 -21.95
C CYS A 172 -5.76 -13.96 -23.11
N TYR A 173 -5.22 -13.46 -24.21
CA TYR A 173 -5.07 -14.21 -25.44
C TYR A 173 -3.61 -14.19 -25.91
N HIS A 174 -3.13 -15.33 -26.38
CA HIS A 174 -1.84 -15.40 -27.08
C HIS A 174 -1.93 -14.77 -28.48
N VAL A 175 -3.09 -14.88 -29.13
CA VAL A 175 -3.40 -14.29 -30.43
C VAL A 175 -4.79 -13.66 -30.33
N CYS A 176 -4.92 -12.40 -30.75
CA CYS A 176 -6.19 -11.69 -30.71
C CYS A 176 -7.25 -12.39 -31.59
N PRO A 177 -8.52 -12.46 -31.16
CA PRO A 177 -9.62 -13.00 -31.96
C PRO A 177 -9.84 -12.24 -33.28
N GLU A 178 -10.62 -12.84 -34.19
CA GLU A 178 -11.06 -12.19 -35.43
C GLU A 178 -11.69 -10.81 -35.16
N ASP A 179 -11.42 -9.85 -36.06
CA ASP A 179 -11.75 -8.42 -35.95
C ASP A 179 -10.94 -7.61 -34.92
N TYR A 180 -9.91 -8.19 -34.29
CA TYR A 180 -9.00 -7.47 -33.39
C TYR A 180 -7.53 -7.59 -33.82
N GLU A 181 -6.75 -6.54 -33.54
CA GLU A 181 -5.30 -6.49 -33.76
C GLU A 181 -4.57 -6.29 -32.42
N PRO A 182 -3.37 -6.90 -32.27
CA PRO A 182 -2.54 -6.70 -31.09
C PRO A 182 -2.02 -5.26 -31.03
N ASN A 183 -2.22 -4.61 -29.90
CA ASN A 183 -1.61 -3.31 -29.59
C ASN A 183 -0.49 -3.51 -28.57
N ASP A 184 0.74 -3.65 -29.04
CA ASP A 184 1.92 -3.92 -28.20
C ASP A 184 2.21 -2.82 -27.16
N LYS A 185 1.76 -1.57 -27.41
CA LYS A 185 1.96 -0.48 -26.45
C LYS A 185 1.06 -0.62 -25.23
N LEU A 186 -0.14 -1.13 -25.43
CA LEU A 186 -1.15 -1.29 -24.39
C LEU A 186 -1.28 -2.75 -23.91
N MET A 187 -0.64 -3.71 -24.61
CA MET A 187 -0.77 -5.14 -24.39
C MET A 187 -2.25 -5.59 -24.37
N GLU A 188 -3.03 -5.04 -25.30
CA GLU A 188 -4.46 -5.29 -25.45
C GLU A 188 -4.81 -5.66 -26.89
N CYS A 189 -5.95 -6.31 -27.09
CA CYS A 189 -6.53 -6.48 -28.42
C CYS A 189 -7.42 -5.28 -28.74
N SER A 190 -6.99 -4.46 -29.70
CA SER A 190 -7.77 -3.33 -30.19
C SER A 190 -8.63 -3.73 -31.39
N PRO A 191 -9.86 -3.23 -31.55
CA PRO A 191 -10.67 -3.52 -32.74
C PRO A 191 -9.94 -3.06 -34.01
N GLN A 192 -10.03 -3.87 -35.06
CA GLN A 192 -9.57 -3.52 -36.41
C GLN A 192 -10.46 -2.41 -36.98
N VAL A 193 -10.13 -1.15 -36.68
CA VAL A 193 -10.81 0.00 -37.27
C VAL A 193 -10.18 0.31 -38.62
N HIS A 194 -10.62 -0.40 -39.66
CA HIS A 194 -10.22 -0.10 -41.04
C HIS A 194 -10.92 1.14 -41.64
N CYS A 195 -11.34 2.11 -40.84
CA CYS A 195 -12.05 3.29 -41.34
C CYS A 195 -11.07 4.48 -41.36
N GLU A 196 -10.59 4.86 -42.55
CA GLU A 196 -9.83 6.10 -42.72
C GLU A 196 -10.77 7.31 -42.65
N VAL A 197 -10.36 8.31 -41.87
CA VAL A 197 -11.11 9.55 -41.68
C VAL A 197 -10.80 10.50 -42.87
N GLY A 198 -11.52 10.40 -44.01
CA GLY A 198 -11.55 11.41 -45.10
C GLY A 198 -12.11 12.81 -44.74
N GLU A 199 -12.36 13.73 -45.68
CA GLU A 199 -12.82 15.12 -45.38
C GLU A 199 -14.37 15.33 -45.14
N TRP A 200 -14.78 16.50 -44.59
CA TRP A 200 -16.06 16.91 -43.88
C TRP A 200 -17.36 17.45 -44.60
N SER A 201 -18.59 17.01 -44.27
CA SER A 201 -19.31 16.10 -45.20
C SER A 201 -20.89 15.83 -44.95
N GLU A 202 -21.80 15.27 -45.83
CA GLU A 202 -23.23 14.79 -45.61
C GLU A 202 -23.39 13.29 -45.19
N TRP A 203 -24.31 12.94 -44.29
CA TRP A 203 -24.39 11.60 -43.66
C TRP A 203 -24.51 10.41 -44.62
N SER A 204 -23.52 9.50 -44.61
CA SER A 204 -23.59 8.18 -45.26
C SER A 204 -22.99 7.06 -44.37
N PRO A 205 -23.37 5.80 -44.61
CA PRO A 205 -22.74 4.65 -43.96
C PRO A 205 -21.29 4.53 -44.44
N CYS A 206 -20.34 4.52 -43.52
CA CYS A 206 -18.96 4.21 -43.82
C CYS A 206 -18.86 2.70 -44.06
N SER A 207 -18.32 2.26 -45.19
CA SER A 207 -18.16 0.83 -45.50
C SER A 207 -16.79 0.54 -46.08
N ARG A 208 -16.20 -0.58 -45.67
CA ARG A 208 -14.97 -1.13 -46.25
C ARG A 208 -15.13 -2.64 -46.37
N SER A 209 -14.77 -3.19 -47.52
CA SER A 209 -14.99 -4.61 -47.86
C SER A 209 -16.47 -5.07 -47.70
N GLY A 210 -17.42 -4.19 -47.99
CA GLY A 210 -18.86 -4.52 -47.99
C GLY A 210 -19.55 -4.56 -46.62
N ARG A 211 -18.87 -4.25 -45.51
CA ARG A 211 -19.47 -4.15 -44.17
C ARG A 211 -19.52 -2.70 -43.69
N THR A 212 -20.64 -2.29 -43.10
CA THR A 212 -20.84 -0.94 -42.56
C THR A 212 -20.08 -0.80 -41.24
N CYS A 213 -19.07 0.08 -41.18
CA CYS A 213 -18.20 0.31 -40.03
C CYS A 213 -18.54 1.58 -39.21
N GLY A 214 -19.56 2.35 -39.61
CA GLY A 214 -20.05 3.53 -38.87
C GLY A 214 -20.92 4.46 -39.71
N PHE A 215 -21.31 5.62 -39.15
CA PHE A 215 -22.00 6.70 -39.87
C PHE A 215 -21.13 7.95 -39.86
N ARG A 216 -20.86 8.53 -41.04
CA ARG A 216 -20.08 9.75 -41.15
C ARG A 216 -20.71 10.71 -42.15
N ARG A 217 -20.50 11.99 -41.94
CA ARG A 217 -20.75 13.07 -42.91
C ARG A 217 -19.84 12.79 -44.21
N VAL A 218 -20.17 13.10 -45.51
CA VAL A 218 -19.42 13.16 -46.87
C VAL A 218 -19.26 14.58 -47.63
N ARG A 219 -18.06 15.22 -47.83
CA ARG A 219 -17.89 16.67 -48.26
C ARG A 219 -18.20 16.76 -49.74
N ARG A 220 -19.14 17.62 -50.16
CA ARG A 220 -19.33 17.88 -51.58
C ARG A 220 -18.08 18.61 -52.10
N HIS A 221 -17.30 17.98 -52.98
CA HIS A 221 -16.37 18.71 -53.83
C HIS A 221 -17.19 19.65 -54.71
N ALA A 222 -16.92 20.96 -54.64
CA ALA A 222 -17.42 21.92 -55.61
C ALA A 222 -16.62 21.73 -56.92
N PRO A 223 -17.26 21.62 -58.10
CA PRO A 223 -16.55 21.73 -59.37
C PRO A 223 -16.13 23.20 -59.58
N GLY A 224 -14.86 23.39 -59.98
CA GLY A 224 -14.33 24.67 -60.45
C GLY A 224 -14.75 24.97 -61.88
#